data_AF-A0A1Y4WH51-F1
#
_entry.id   AF-A0A1Y4WH51-F1
#
_cell.length_a   1.000
_cell.length_b   1.000
_cell.length_c   1.000
_cell.angle_alpha   90.00
_cell.angle_beta   90.00
_cell.angle_gamma   90.00
#
_symmetry.space_group_name_H-M   'P 1'
#
loop_
_entity.id
_entity.type
_entity.pdbx_description
1 polymer ?
#
loop_
_entity_poly.entity_id
_entity_poly.type
_entity_poly.pdbx_seq_one_letter_code
_entity_poly.pdbx_strand_id
1 'polypeptide(L)'
;MGRRGENTGPVQRRFNLRKSREKLEGLLAANFRDGAQLVTLTYGPETRAPSVKLADLQLMDWLRKVQRMMGHKIPYIRATEWAGDGHGYHVHRVVLRLPAASVGALVPLWSYGYVIVQEVQENELEALAGLIMAQAIKAERVPILGRRIWSPSEGLIQPDRKGTV
;
A
#
# COMPACT_ATOMS: atom_id res chain seq x y z
N MET A 1 -23.52 -17.48 9.02
CA MET A 1 -22.41 -17.67 8.06
C MET A 1 -21.18 -16.92 8.57
N GLY A 2 -20.17 -17.62 9.08
CA GLY A 2 -18.92 -16.99 9.53
C GLY A 2 -18.13 -16.39 8.37
N ARG A 3 -17.62 -15.18 8.53
CA ARG A 3 -16.91 -14.47 7.44
C ARG A 3 -15.56 -15.13 7.19
N ARG A 4 -15.15 -15.29 5.92
CA ARG A 4 -13.81 -15.81 5.53
C ARG A 4 -12.72 -15.06 6.30
N GLY A 5 -12.04 -15.74 7.22
CA GLY A 5 -10.94 -15.21 8.03
C GLY A 5 -11.17 -15.19 9.55
N GLU A 6 -12.41 -15.29 10.04
CA GLU A 6 -12.70 -15.25 11.49
C GLU A 6 -12.23 -16.52 12.24
N ASN A 7 -12.27 -17.68 11.58
CA ASN A 7 -11.93 -18.99 12.19
C ASN A 7 -10.61 -19.58 11.68
N THR A 8 -9.68 -18.73 11.25
CA THR A 8 -8.39 -19.19 10.74
C THR A 8 -7.38 -19.31 11.88
N GLY A 9 -6.90 -20.52 12.16
CA GLY A 9 -5.92 -20.77 13.22
C GLY A 9 -4.61 -19.97 13.06
N PRO A 10 -3.82 -19.75 14.13
CA PRO A 10 -2.60 -18.94 14.09
C PRO A 10 -1.61 -19.35 12.99
N VAL A 11 -1.45 -20.65 12.77
CA VAL A 11 -0.59 -21.22 11.71
C VAL A 11 -1.06 -20.77 10.33
N GLN A 12 -2.35 -20.89 10.04
CA GLN A 12 -2.91 -20.51 8.75
C GLN A 12 -2.89 -18.98 8.55
N ARG A 13 -3.01 -18.18 9.62
CA ARG A 13 -2.83 -16.72 9.53
C ARG A 13 -1.41 -16.34 9.13
N ARG A 14 -0.40 -16.92 9.80
CA ARG A 14 1.02 -16.73 9.45
C ARG A 14 1.31 -17.17 8.01
N PHE A 15 0.76 -18.31 7.59
CA PHE A 15 0.85 -18.77 6.20
C PHE A 15 0.24 -17.77 5.22
N ASN A 16 -0.96 -17.26 5.50
CA ASN A 16 -1.64 -16.29 4.64
C ASN A 16 -0.87 -14.96 4.55
N LEU A 17 -0.30 -14.48 5.66
CA LEU A 17 0.54 -13.29 5.67
C LEU A 17 1.80 -13.49 4.82
N ARG A 18 2.48 -14.63 4.96
CA ARG A 18 3.63 -14.98 4.12
C ARG A 18 3.25 -15.01 2.64
N LYS A 19 2.16 -15.68 2.26
CA LYS A 19 1.66 -15.70 0.88
C LYS A 19 1.26 -14.32 0.36
N SER A 20 0.70 -13.47 1.22
CA SER A 20 0.36 -12.09 0.89
C SER A 20 1.62 -11.24 0.64
N ARG A 21 2.71 -11.49 1.38
CA ARG A 21 4.01 -10.85 1.17
C ARG A 21 4.66 -11.34 -0.13
N GLU A 22 4.77 -12.65 -0.35
CA GLU A 22 5.32 -13.23 -1.59
C GLU A 22 4.59 -12.70 -2.84
N LYS A 23 3.25 -12.56 -2.75
CA LYS A 23 2.46 -12.00 -3.85
C LYS A 23 2.77 -10.52 -4.09
N LEU A 24 2.97 -9.73 -3.03
CA LEU A 24 3.32 -8.32 -3.13
C LEU A 24 4.70 -8.15 -3.78
N GLU A 25 5.69 -8.95 -3.35
CA GLU A 25 7.05 -8.98 -3.93
C GLU A 25 7.00 -9.26 -5.43
N GLY A 26 6.26 -10.31 -5.84
CA GLY A 26 6.10 -10.63 -7.26
C GLY A 26 5.42 -9.52 -8.07
N LEU A 27 4.41 -8.85 -7.51
CA LEU A 27 3.78 -7.71 -8.18
C LEU A 27 4.72 -6.51 -8.30
N LEU A 28 5.51 -6.23 -7.26
CA LEU A 28 6.52 -5.16 -7.28
C LEU A 28 7.59 -5.44 -8.34
N ALA A 29 8.15 -6.64 -8.34
CA ALA A 29 9.16 -7.05 -9.33
C ALA A 29 8.61 -7.07 -10.76
N ALA A 30 7.35 -7.47 -10.99
CA ALA A 30 6.79 -7.46 -12.33
C ALA A 30 6.42 -6.05 -12.83
N ASN A 31 6.08 -5.13 -11.92
CA ASN A 31 5.42 -3.87 -12.27
C ASN A 31 6.12 -2.58 -11.81
N PHE A 32 7.24 -2.65 -11.10
CA PHE A 32 7.87 -1.46 -10.50
C PHE A 32 9.41 -1.54 -10.46
N ARG A 33 10.02 -2.34 -11.36
CA ARG A 33 11.50 -2.42 -11.48
C ARG A 33 12.16 -1.09 -11.82
N ASP A 34 11.56 -0.38 -12.78
CA ASP A 34 12.10 0.87 -13.30
C ASP A 34 11.27 2.05 -12.78
N GLY A 35 11.87 2.85 -11.89
CA GLY A 35 11.28 4.09 -11.41
C GLY A 35 10.10 3.89 -10.45
N ALA A 36 10.23 2.97 -9.50
CA ALA A 36 9.30 2.90 -8.37
C ALA A 36 9.43 4.16 -7.52
N GLN A 37 8.30 4.79 -7.23
CA GLN A 37 8.20 5.91 -6.31
C GLN A 37 7.31 5.50 -5.14
N LEU A 38 7.91 5.33 -3.97
CA LEU A 38 7.15 5.19 -2.72
C LEU A 38 6.69 6.57 -2.27
N VAL A 39 5.39 6.80 -2.32
CA VAL A 39 4.73 7.97 -1.78
C VAL A 39 4.13 7.61 -0.42
N THR A 40 4.60 8.28 0.62
CA THR A 40 4.09 8.17 1.99
C THR A 40 3.26 9.40 2.30
N LEU A 41 1.94 9.21 2.44
CA LEU A 41 0.98 10.25 2.82
C LEU A 41 0.66 10.09 4.30
N THR A 42 0.98 11.13 5.07
CA THR A 42 0.76 11.16 6.52
C THR A 42 -0.20 12.28 6.84
N TYR A 43 -1.20 12.02 7.70
CA TYR A 43 -2.07 13.07 8.21
C TYR A 43 -1.28 13.98 9.16
N GLY A 44 -1.51 15.30 9.06
CA GLY A 44 -0.87 16.28 9.93
C GLY A 44 -1.39 16.20 11.36
N PRO A 45 -0.64 16.71 12.35
CA PRO A 45 -1.01 16.65 13.77
C PRO A 45 -2.33 17.37 14.09
N GLU A 46 -2.66 18.42 13.31
CA GLU A 46 -3.92 19.16 13.42
C GLU A 46 -5.12 18.39 12.84
N THR A 47 -4.86 17.36 12.02
CA THR A 47 -5.90 16.56 11.38
C THR A 47 -6.20 15.35 12.23
N ARG A 48 -7.30 15.35 12.99
CA ARG A 48 -7.75 14.14 13.70
C ARG A 48 -7.74 12.94 12.74
N ALA A 49 -7.10 11.85 13.15
CA ALA A 49 -7.02 10.62 12.35
C ALA A 49 -8.43 10.23 11.87
N PRO A 50 -8.68 10.20 10.55
CA PRO A 50 -10.03 9.99 10.04
C PRO A 50 -10.49 8.56 10.30
N SER A 51 -11.81 8.34 10.18
CA SER A 51 -12.31 6.96 10.09
C SER A 51 -11.67 6.24 8.91
N VAL A 52 -11.55 4.91 8.99
CA VAL A 52 -10.99 4.07 7.89
C VAL A 52 -11.68 4.35 6.56
N LYS A 53 -13.00 4.52 6.57
CA LYS A 53 -13.78 4.83 5.37
C LYS A 53 -13.42 6.19 4.77
N LEU A 54 -13.26 7.21 5.62
CA LEU A 54 -12.88 8.55 5.17
C LEU A 54 -11.43 8.56 4.65
N ALA A 55 -10.52 7.85 5.31
CA ALA A 55 -9.14 7.69 4.87
C ALA A 55 -9.05 7.07 3.47
N ASP A 56 -9.83 6.00 3.22
CA ASP A 56 -9.94 5.38 1.89
C ASP A 56 -10.45 6.38 0.83
N LEU A 57 -11.47 7.19 1.16
CA LEU A 57 -12.03 8.19 0.22
C LEU A 57 -11.01 9.29 -0.09
N GLN A 58 -10.28 9.77 0.91
CA GLN A 58 -9.25 10.80 0.75
C GLN A 58 -8.08 10.30 -0.08
N LEU A 59 -7.63 9.07 0.15
CA LEU A 59 -6.61 8.41 -0.67
C LEU A 59 -7.07 8.25 -2.13
N MET A 60 -8.33 7.82 -2.35
CA MET A 60 -8.89 7.68 -3.69
C MET A 60 -9.05 9.03 -4.39
N ASP A 61 -9.38 10.09 -3.67
CA ASP A 61 -9.40 11.45 -4.21
C ASP A 61 -8.02 11.92 -4.66
N TRP A 62 -7.00 11.68 -3.83
CA TRP A 62 -5.62 11.96 -4.17
C TRP A 62 -5.18 11.19 -5.43
N LEU A 63 -5.42 9.88 -5.50
CA LEU A 63 -5.12 9.06 -6.68
C LEU A 63 -5.82 9.57 -7.94
N ARG A 64 -7.09 9.98 -7.85
CA ARG A 64 -7.83 10.60 -8.95
C ARG A 64 -7.23 11.93 -9.39
N LYS A 65 -6.70 12.74 -8.47
CA LYS A 65 -5.98 13.98 -8.81
C LYS A 65 -4.67 13.68 -9.53
N VAL A 66 -3.91 12.71 -9.04
CA VAL A 66 -2.66 12.27 -9.67
C VAL A 66 -2.91 11.79 -11.11
N GLN A 67 -3.87 10.88 -11.31
CA GLN A 67 -4.20 10.38 -12.65
C GLN A 67 -4.69 11.48 -13.61
N ARG A 68 -5.47 12.45 -13.12
CA ARG A 68 -5.88 13.61 -13.92
C ARG A 68 -4.70 14.48 -14.34
N MET A 69 -3.78 14.73 -13.43
CA MET A 69 -2.55 15.49 -13.72
C MET A 69 -1.66 14.79 -14.75
N MET A 70 -1.56 13.46 -14.67
CA MET A 70 -0.78 12.67 -15.63
C MET A 70 -1.49 12.50 -16.99
N GLY A 71 -2.80 12.76 -17.07
CA GLY A 71 -3.60 12.57 -18.28
C GLY A 71 -3.90 11.10 -18.63
N HIS A 72 -3.46 10.15 -17.81
CA HIS A 72 -3.71 8.72 -18.02
C HIS A 72 -3.78 7.95 -16.69
N LYS A 73 -4.29 6.72 -16.75
CA LYS A 73 -4.24 5.80 -15.60
C LYS A 73 -2.78 5.41 -15.34
N ILE A 74 -2.37 5.44 -14.08
CA ILE A 74 -1.03 5.00 -13.65
C ILE A 74 -1.11 3.69 -12.86
N PRO A 75 -0.15 2.76 -13.04
CA PRO A 75 0.01 1.59 -12.18
C PRO A 75 0.33 2.00 -10.74
N TYR A 76 -0.36 1.40 -9.77
CA TYR A 76 -0.05 1.62 -8.37
C TYR A 76 -0.32 0.41 -7.47
N ILE A 77 0.33 0.38 -6.32
CA ILE A 77 -0.05 -0.46 -5.18
C ILE A 77 -0.25 0.46 -3.99
N ARG A 78 -1.39 0.35 -3.31
CA ARG A 78 -1.70 1.12 -2.10
C ARG A 78 -1.77 0.24 -0.86
N ALA A 79 -1.32 0.76 0.27
CA ALA A 79 -1.45 0.16 1.58
C ALA A 79 -1.78 1.24 2.62
N THR A 80 -2.39 0.82 3.73
CA THR A 80 -2.69 1.69 4.86
C THR A 80 -2.09 1.08 6.10
N GLU A 81 -1.26 1.83 6.80
CA GLU A 81 -0.75 1.51 8.12
C GLU A 81 -1.47 2.34 9.18
N TRP A 82 -1.58 1.78 10.37
CA TRP A 82 -2.27 2.38 11.52
C TRP A 82 -1.27 2.77 12.59
N ALA A 83 -1.48 3.89 13.29
CA ALA A 83 -0.68 4.20 14.46
C ALA A 83 -0.81 3.10 15.52
N GLY A 84 0.27 2.88 16.28
CA GLY A 84 0.44 1.73 17.19
C GLY A 84 -0.58 1.63 18.34
N ASP A 85 -1.34 2.70 18.61
CA ASP A 85 -2.38 2.76 19.65
C ASP A 85 -3.78 2.36 19.14
N GLY A 86 -3.95 2.09 17.84
CA GLY A 86 -5.23 1.73 17.23
C GLY A 86 -6.22 2.90 17.10
N HIS A 87 -5.83 4.12 17.49
CA HIS A 87 -6.68 5.31 17.51
C HIS A 87 -6.07 6.52 16.77
N GLY A 88 -4.82 6.44 16.30
CA GLY A 88 -4.09 7.51 15.59
C GLY A 88 -3.71 7.23 14.13
N TYR A 89 -3.15 8.28 13.50
CA TYR A 89 -2.97 8.55 12.07
C TYR A 89 -2.76 7.36 11.13
N HIS A 90 -3.49 7.37 10.01
CA HIS A 90 -3.25 6.45 8.90
C HIS A 90 -2.05 6.94 8.11
N VAL A 91 -1.06 6.09 7.90
CA VAL A 91 -0.06 6.33 6.88
C VAL A 91 -0.48 5.58 5.63
N HIS A 92 -0.73 6.29 4.54
CA HIS A 92 -0.93 5.64 3.26
C HIS A 92 0.40 5.53 2.54
N ARG A 93 0.76 4.29 2.17
CA ARG A 93 1.90 4.03 1.29
C ARG A 93 1.35 3.72 -0.08
N VAL A 94 1.81 4.46 -1.08
CA VAL A 94 1.44 4.25 -2.47
C VAL A 94 2.72 4.09 -3.27
N VAL A 95 2.90 2.92 -3.87
CA VAL A 95 3.97 2.68 -4.83
C VAL A 95 3.42 3.05 -6.20
N LEU A 96 4.04 4.03 -6.85
CA LEU A 96 3.70 4.49 -8.18
C LEU A 96 4.83 4.16 -9.16
N ARG A 97 4.49 4.00 -10.43
CA ARG A 97 5.49 4.00 -11.51
C ARG A 97 5.43 5.36 -12.20
N LEU A 98 6.32 6.27 -11.82
CA LEU A 98 6.38 7.64 -12.34
C LEU A 98 7.84 8.10 -12.49
N PRO A 99 8.14 8.95 -13.49
CA PRO A 99 9.45 9.60 -13.57
C PRO A 99 9.71 10.47 -12.34
N ALA A 100 10.95 10.52 -11.86
CA ALA A 100 11.35 11.35 -10.72
C ALA A 100 10.97 12.83 -10.89
N ALA A 101 11.04 13.36 -12.12
CA ALA A 101 10.65 14.74 -12.42
C ALA A 101 9.16 15.04 -12.12
N SER A 102 8.29 14.03 -12.08
CA SER A 102 6.85 14.19 -11.82
C SER A 102 6.50 14.20 -10.33
N VAL A 103 7.42 13.82 -9.43
CA VAL A 103 7.07 13.57 -8.02
C VAL A 103 6.81 14.83 -7.21
N GLY A 104 7.49 15.94 -7.53
CA GLY A 104 7.30 17.21 -6.83
C GLY A 104 5.87 17.75 -6.95
N ALA A 105 5.21 17.47 -8.07
CA ALA A 105 3.83 17.85 -8.32
C ALA A 105 2.80 17.04 -7.50
N LEU A 106 3.20 15.91 -6.91
CA LEU A 106 2.32 15.07 -6.08
C LEU A 106 2.07 15.66 -4.69
N VAL A 107 3.06 16.38 -4.14
CA VAL A 107 3.03 16.95 -2.79
C VAL A 107 1.83 17.86 -2.56
N PRO A 108 1.55 18.90 -3.39
CA PRO A 108 0.43 19.81 -3.15
C PRO A 108 -0.95 19.16 -3.30
N LEU A 109 -1.06 17.96 -3.88
CA LEU A 109 -2.34 17.27 -4.05
C LEU A 109 -2.88 16.68 -2.75
N TRP A 110 -2.03 16.50 -1.73
CA TRP A 110 -2.41 15.97 -0.42
C TRP A 110 -2.69 17.11 0.55
N SER A 111 -3.97 17.39 0.78
CA SER A 111 -4.40 18.53 1.62
C SER A 111 -4.51 18.21 3.12
N TYR A 112 -4.12 17.01 3.56
CA TYR A 112 -4.41 16.52 4.92
C TYR A 112 -3.17 16.37 5.81
N GLY A 113 -1.98 16.69 5.31
CA GLY A 113 -0.74 16.60 6.05
C GLY A 113 0.49 16.57 5.15
N TYR A 114 1.42 15.67 5.45
CA TYR A 114 2.73 15.62 4.81
C TYR A 114 2.82 14.53 3.76
N VAL A 115 3.64 14.79 2.74
CA VAL A 115 3.97 13.85 1.68
C VAL A 115 5.49 13.67 1.67
N ILE A 116 5.92 12.42 1.74
CA ILE A 116 7.31 12.04 1.51
C ILE A 116 7.32 11.17 0.26
N VAL A 117 8.18 11.50 -0.71
CA VAL A 117 8.40 10.67 -1.89
C VAL A 117 9.82 10.15 -1.88
N GLN A 118 9.97 8.86 -2.11
CA GLN A 118 11.25 8.17 -2.17
C GLN A 118 11.30 7.33 -3.44
N GLU A 119 12.36 7.50 -4.22
CA GLU A 119 12.68 6.56 -5.29
C GLU A 119 13.14 5.24 -4.66
N VAL A 120 12.65 4.13 -5.19
CA VAL A 120 12.98 2.78 -4.72
C VAL A 120 13.65 2.05 -5.87
N GLN A 121 14.88 1.60 -5.64
CA GLN A 121 15.66 0.85 -6.63
C GLN A 121 15.15 -0.60 -6.72
N GLU A 122 15.44 -1.29 -7.83
CA GLU A 122 15.00 -2.67 -8.04
C GLU A 122 15.42 -3.60 -6.88
N ASN A 123 16.65 -3.46 -6.40
CA ASN A 123 17.19 -4.26 -5.29
C ASN A 123 16.55 -3.94 -3.93
N GLU A 124 15.72 -2.89 -3.83
CA GLU A 124 15.03 -2.47 -2.61
C GLU A 124 13.54 -2.90 -2.60
N LEU A 125 13.01 -3.43 -3.71
CA LEU A 125 11.60 -3.79 -3.84
C LEU A 125 11.16 -4.89 -2.86
N GLU A 126 12.03 -5.83 -2.51
CA GLU A 126 11.74 -6.84 -1.49
C GLU A 126 11.62 -6.20 -0.11
N ALA A 127 12.55 -5.29 0.23
CA ALA A 127 12.51 -4.55 1.49
C ALA A 127 11.25 -3.67 1.58
N LEU A 128 10.83 -3.06 0.47
CA LEU A 128 9.60 -2.30 0.36
C LEU A 128 8.35 -3.17 0.64
N ALA A 129 8.30 -4.41 0.13
CA ALA A 129 7.22 -5.34 0.45
C ALA A 129 7.19 -5.67 1.95
N GLY A 130 8.37 -5.87 2.55
CA GLY A 130 8.54 -6.06 3.99
C GLY A 130 8.00 -4.88 4.80
N LEU A 131 8.35 -3.65 4.40
CA LEU A 131 7.87 -2.41 5.00
C LEU A 131 6.33 -2.35 5.00
N ILE A 132 5.70 -2.51 3.83
CA ILE A 132 4.24 -2.46 3.67
C ILE A 132 3.53 -3.53 4.52
N MET A 133 4.14 -4.69 4.69
CA MET A 133 3.56 -5.81 5.44
C MET A 133 3.91 -5.79 6.94
N ALA A 134 4.82 -4.92 7.38
CA ALA A 134 5.48 -4.99 8.68
C ALA A 134 4.48 -5.02 9.84
N GLN A 135 3.48 -4.16 9.81
CA GLN A 135 2.49 -4.08 10.89
C GLN A 135 1.65 -5.36 11.01
N ALA A 136 1.22 -5.92 9.89
CA ALA A 136 0.41 -7.14 9.88
C ALA A 136 1.23 -8.38 10.28
N ILE A 137 2.51 -8.43 9.89
CA ILE A 137 3.46 -9.46 10.32
C ILE A 137 3.68 -9.38 11.82
N LYS A 138 4.00 -8.19 12.35
CA LYS A 138 4.21 -7.94 13.79
C LYS A 138 2.97 -8.30 14.62
N ALA A 139 1.78 -8.00 14.12
CA ALA A 139 0.52 -8.32 14.80
C ALA A 139 0.06 -9.78 14.59
N GLU A 140 0.70 -10.54 13.70
CA GLU A 140 0.28 -11.87 13.22
C GLU A 140 -1.18 -11.95 12.72
N ARG A 141 -1.71 -10.82 12.29
CA ARG A 141 -3.08 -10.67 11.76
C ARG A 141 -3.17 -9.42 10.92
N VAL A 142 -4.20 -9.37 10.07
CA VAL A 142 -4.63 -8.09 9.53
C VAL A 142 -5.23 -7.28 10.67
N PRO A 143 -4.76 -6.04 10.94
CA PRO A 143 -5.24 -5.24 12.07
C PRO A 143 -6.74 -4.92 12.02
N ILE A 144 -7.32 -4.81 10.82
CA ILE A 144 -8.76 -4.63 10.61
C ILE A 144 -9.37 -5.87 9.99
N LEU A 145 -10.35 -6.46 10.68
CA LEU A 145 -11.05 -7.65 10.22
C LEU A 145 -11.71 -7.41 8.85
N GLY A 146 -11.52 -8.36 7.92
CA GLY A 146 -12.12 -8.32 6.59
C GLY A 146 -11.46 -7.33 5.62
N ARG A 147 -10.38 -6.66 6.00
CA ARG A 147 -9.62 -5.77 5.10
C ARG A 147 -8.39 -6.45 4.51
N ARG A 148 -7.90 -5.90 3.40
CA ARG A 148 -6.61 -6.24 2.82
C ARG A 148 -5.55 -5.28 3.34
N ILE A 149 -4.32 -5.75 3.49
CA ILE A 149 -3.17 -4.92 3.89
C ILE A 149 -2.80 -3.96 2.75
N TRP A 150 -2.83 -4.47 1.52
CA TRP A 150 -2.54 -3.72 0.31
C TRP A 150 -3.58 -4.04 -0.79
N SER A 151 -3.67 -3.16 -1.78
CA SER A 151 -4.52 -3.34 -2.96
C SER A 151 -3.80 -2.80 -4.20
N PRO A 152 -3.69 -3.59 -5.28
CA PRO A 152 -3.12 -3.12 -6.54
C PRO A 152 -4.15 -2.34 -7.34
N SER A 153 -3.68 -1.50 -8.26
CA SER A 153 -4.50 -0.98 -9.36
C SER A 153 -4.90 -2.10 -10.32
N GLU A 154 -5.90 -1.83 -11.16
CA GLU A 154 -6.24 -2.72 -12.26
C GLU A 154 -5.12 -2.72 -13.32
N GLY A 155 -5.01 -3.82 -14.07
CA GLY A 155 -4.09 -3.93 -15.22
C GLY A 155 -2.63 -4.25 -14.87
N LEU A 156 -2.28 -4.49 -13.60
CA LEU A 156 -0.93 -4.95 -13.26
C LEU A 156 -0.65 -6.36 -13.82
N ILE A 157 0.53 -6.54 -14.37
CA ILE A 157 1.07 -7.85 -14.80
C ILE A 157 1.07 -8.76 -13.56
N GLN A 158 0.34 -9.86 -13.64
CA GLN A 158 0.36 -10.84 -12.57
C GLN A 158 1.63 -11.67 -12.70
N PRO A 159 2.44 -11.84 -11.63
CA PRO A 159 3.60 -12.70 -11.68
C PRO A 159 3.14 -14.13 -11.97
N ASP A 160 3.87 -14.84 -12.83
CA ASP A 160 3.60 -16.25 -13.08
C ASP A 160 3.58 -16.98 -11.76
N ARG A 161 2.49 -17.70 -11.51
CA ARG A 161 2.40 -18.60 -10.37
C ARG A 161 3.40 -19.70 -10.69
N LYS A 162 4.65 -19.59 -10.22
CA LYS A 162 5.60 -20.71 -10.29
C LYS A 162 4.87 -21.89 -9.65
N GLY A 163 4.41 -22.81 -10.50
CA GLY A 163 3.76 -24.02 -10.08
C GLY A 163 4.71 -24.71 -9.15
N THR A 164 4.24 -25.04 -7.96
CA THR A 164 4.87 -26.06 -7.14
C THR A 164 4.96 -27.30 -8.05
N VAL A 165 6.17 -27.64 -8.48
CA VAL A 165 6.48 -28.98 -8.98
C VAL A 165 6.61 -29.88 -7.76
#